data_AF-A0A269PAR0-F1
#
_entry.id   AF-A0A269PAR0-F1
#
_cell.length_a   1.000
_cell.length_b   1.000
_cell.length_c   1.000
_cell.angle_alpha   90.00
_cell.angle_beta   90.00
_cell.angle_gamma   90.00
#
_symmetry.space_group_name_H-M   'P 1'
#
loop_
_entity.id
_entity.type
_entity.pdbx_description
1 polymer ?
#
loop_
_entity_poly.entity_id
_entity_poly.type
_entity_poly.pdbx_seq_one_letter_code
_entity_poly.pdbx_strand_id
1 'polypeptide(L)'
;MGELLRAAIYCVEIPSLLSKERRILGTLAFLADDSDEPTLELDGTIRPGRTGLITRLGPPGAKGGFARANIVATHIPLFKETGWVRDVDEPALDGAYQLNLARLGRLLDLTEAAMVDPGGPGPENDEADQEKPGDFLRPAPEDLREQIDRLLVRNPLG
;
A
#
# COMPACT_ATOMS: atom_id res chain seq x y z
N MET A 1 -2.68 -9.52 -7.91
CA MET A 1 -1.24 -9.25 -7.83
C MET A 1 -1.11 -7.75 -7.84
N GLY A 2 -0.53 -7.16 -6.78
CA GLY A 2 -0.66 -5.79 -6.23
C GLY A 2 -0.54 -4.55 -7.13
N GLU A 3 -0.88 -4.63 -8.42
CA GLU A 3 -0.77 -3.52 -9.36
C GLU A 3 -1.70 -2.35 -8.98
N LEU A 4 -2.87 -2.66 -8.43
CA LEU A 4 -3.83 -1.64 -8.02
C LEU A 4 -3.29 -0.82 -6.85
N LEU A 5 -2.86 -1.52 -5.78
CA LEU A 5 -2.30 -0.84 -4.59
C LEU A 5 -1.00 -0.11 -4.91
N ARG A 6 -0.17 -0.65 -5.80
CA ARG A 6 1.02 0.05 -6.29
C ARG A 6 0.66 1.35 -7.01
N ALA A 7 -0.31 1.31 -7.92
CA ALA A 7 -0.77 2.49 -8.64
C ALA A 7 -1.30 3.56 -7.66
N ALA A 8 -2.09 3.15 -6.69
CA ALA A 8 -2.63 4.01 -5.64
C ALA A 8 -1.53 4.82 -4.92
N ILE A 9 -0.44 4.15 -4.52
CA ILE A 9 0.70 4.80 -3.86
C ILE A 9 1.37 5.86 -4.73
N TYR A 10 1.36 5.68 -6.06
CA TYR A 10 1.92 6.67 -6.99
C TYR A 10 0.93 7.78 -7.35
N CYS A 11 -0.37 7.61 -7.12
CA CYS A 11 -1.38 8.65 -7.30
C CYS A 11 -1.40 9.68 -6.17
N VAL A 12 -0.76 9.41 -5.02
CA VAL A 12 -0.83 10.27 -3.84
C VAL A 12 0.52 10.91 -3.49
N GLU A 13 0.44 12.10 -2.90
CA GLU A 13 1.55 12.68 -2.17
C GLU A 13 1.60 12.11 -0.75
N ILE A 14 2.81 11.79 -0.28
CA ILE A 14 3.05 11.16 1.03
C ILE A 14 4.09 12.01 1.78
N PRO A 15 3.68 13.09 2.47
CA PRO A 15 4.59 14.02 3.15
C PRO A 15 5.60 13.37 4.11
N SER A 16 5.21 12.26 4.75
CA SER A 16 6.02 11.48 5.70
C SER A 16 7.17 10.71 5.05
N LEU A 17 7.22 10.60 3.72
CA LEU A 17 8.21 9.80 3.00
C LEU A 17 8.96 10.62 1.94
N LEU A 18 10.26 10.36 1.82
CA LEU A 18 11.06 10.83 0.69
C LEU A 18 10.62 10.15 -0.61
N SER A 19 10.86 10.77 -1.76
CA SER A 19 10.47 10.19 -3.07
C SER A 19 11.04 8.78 -3.31
N LYS A 20 12.23 8.50 -2.77
CA LYS A 20 12.84 7.15 -2.81
C LYS A 20 12.05 6.16 -1.95
N GLU A 21 11.63 6.57 -0.75
CA GLU A 21 10.88 5.75 0.20
C GLU A 21 9.47 5.49 -0.32
N ARG A 22 8.79 6.50 -0.90
CA ARG A 22 7.52 6.31 -1.64
C ARG A 22 7.65 5.25 -2.73
N ARG A 23 8.75 5.27 -3.50
CA ARG A 23 8.99 4.25 -4.54
C ARG A 23 9.16 2.84 -3.96
N ILE A 24 9.81 2.73 -2.80
CA ILE A 24 10.00 1.45 -2.11
C ILE A 24 8.66 0.99 -1.50
N LEU A 25 7.87 1.90 -0.94
CA LEU A 25 6.50 1.61 -0.46
C LEU A 25 5.62 1.11 -1.60
N GLY A 26 5.68 1.72 -2.79
CA GLY A 26 4.98 1.21 -3.97
C GLY A 26 5.47 -0.18 -4.41
N THR A 27 6.75 -0.50 -4.20
CA THR A 27 7.28 -1.85 -4.43
C THR A 27 6.78 -2.85 -3.40
N LEU A 28 6.60 -2.43 -2.15
CA LEU A 28 6.00 -3.23 -1.09
C LEU A 28 4.49 -3.46 -1.36
N ALA A 29 3.78 -2.41 -1.78
CA ALA A 29 2.36 -2.46 -2.15
C ALA A 29 2.09 -3.42 -3.31
N PHE A 30 3.03 -3.52 -4.26
CA PHE A 30 2.97 -4.51 -5.34
C PHE A 30 2.94 -5.97 -4.86
N LEU A 31 3.51 -6.24 -3.68
CA LEU A 31 3.55 -7.57 -3.08
C LEU A 31 2.29 -7.90 -2.27
N ALA A 32 1.38 -6.94 -2.10
CA ALA A 32 0.14 -7.15 -1.39
C ALA A 32 -0.94 -7.79 -2.27
N ASP A 33 -1.89 -8.46 -1.62
CA ASP A 33 -3.16 -8.84 -2.24
C ASP A 33 -3.96 -7.57 -2.60
N ASP A 34 -4.54 -7.51 -3.81
CA ASP A 34 -5.41 -6.40 -4.25
C ASP A 34 -6.89 -6.61 -3.88
N SER A 35 -7.23 -7.81 -3.39
CA SER A 35 -8.61 -8.23 -3.17
C SER A 35 -8.69 -9.23 -2.04
N ASP A 36 -9.90 -9.41 -1.51
CA ASP A 36 -10.21 -10.45 -0.54
C ASP A 36 -10.49 -11.82 -1.19
N GLU A 37 -10.35 -11.92 -2.52
CA GLU A 37 -10.47 -13.18 -3.25
C GLU A 37 -9.35 -14.18 -2.88
N PRO A 38 -9.65 -15.49 -2.79
CA PRO A 38 -8.64 -16.49 -2.46
C PRO A 38 -7.39 -16.43 -3.36
N THR A 39 -6.21 -16.52 -2.74
CA THR A 39 -4.91 -16.45 -3.42
C THR A 39 -4.26 -17.84 -3.43
N LEU A 40 -3.77 -18.26 -4.60
CA LEU A 40 -2.93 -19.45 -4.75
C LEU A 40 -1.48 -19.12 -4.37
N GLU A 41 -0.97 -19.78 -3.35
CA GLU A 41 0.40 -19.64 -2.86
C GLU A 41 1.39 -20.47 -3.70
N LEU A 42 2.69 -20.13 -3.60
CA LEU A 42 3.77 -20.81 -4.35
C LEU A 42 3.93 -22.30 -4.02
N ASP A 43 3.52 -22.72 -2.83
CA ASP A 43 3.52 -24.11 -2.38
C ASP A 43 2.28 -24.89 -2.87
N GLY A 44 1.42 -24.25 -3.66
CA GLY A 44 0.20 -24.84 -4.21
C GLY A 44 -0.99 -24.82 -3.25
N THR A 45 -0.86 -24.22 -2.07
CA THR A 45 -1.99 -24.05 -1.14
C THR A 45 -2.83 -22.83 -1.49
N ILE A 46 -4.11 -22.85 -1.08
CA ILE A 46 -5.01 -21.70 -1.24
C ILE A 46 -5.20 -21.05 0.13
N ARG A 47 -4.96 -19.74 0.19
CA ARG A 47 -5.21 -18.90 1.36
C ARG A 47 -6.39 -17.96 1.08
N PRO A 48 -7.26 -17.65 2.06
CA PRO A 48 -8.21 -16.55 1.92
C PRO A 48 -7.49 -15.25 1.59
N GLY A 49 -7.93 -14.52 0.56
CA GLY A 49 -7.37 -13.21 0.22
C GLY A 49 -7.65 -12.20 1.32
N ARG A 50 -6.76 -11.22 1.43
CA ARG A 50 -6.97 -10.07 2.30
C ARG A 50 -6.29 -8.87 1.68
N THR A 51 -7.06 -7.92 1.18
CA THR A 51 -6.54 -6.72 0.54
C THR A 51 -5.49 -6.04 1.43
N GLY A 52 -4.34 -5.71 0.85
CA GLY A 52 -3.22 -5.09 1.56
C GLY A 52 -2.34 -6.06 2.36
N LEU A 53 -2.66 -7.35 2.41
CA LEU A 53 -1.84 -8.36 3.08
C LEU A 53 -0.61 -8.72 2.24
N ILE A 54 0.56 -8.68 2.87
CA ILE A 54 1.86 -9.02 2.30
C ILE A 54 2.40 -10.23 3.06
N THR A 55 2.34 -11.40 2.44
CA THR A 55 2.82 -12.65 3.07
C THR A 55 4.30 -12.91 2.82
N ARG A 56 4.88 -12.34 1.74
CA ARG A 56 6.25 -12.60 1.30
C ARG A 56 6.87 -11.36 0.67
N LEU A 57 8.12 -11.05 1.02
CA LEU A 57 8.87 -9.93 0.42
C LEU A 57 9.55 -10.28 -0.93
N GLY A 58 9.31 -11.48 -1.45
CA GLY A 58 9.76 -11.96 -2.76
C GLY A 58 10.39 -13.36 -2.71
N PRO A 59 10.39 -14.12 -3.83
CA PRO A 59 11.02 -15.44 -3.87
C PRO A 59 12.56 -15.31 -3.98
N PRO A 60 13.33 -16.23 -3.38
CA PRO A 60 14.73 -16.37 -3.72
C PRO A 60 14.86 -16.74 -5.21
N GLY A 61 15.50 -15.90 -6.03
CA GLY A 61 15.95 -16.27 -7.38
C GLY A 61 15.38 -15.49 -8.57
N ALA A 62 14.45 -14.55 -8.41
CA ALA A 62 14.13 -13.64 -9.52
C ALA A 62 15.35 -12.78 -9.88
N LYS A 63 15.62 -12.52 -11.17
CA LYS A 63 16.72 -11.64 -11.60
C LYS A 63 16.58 -10.26 -10.94
N GLY A 64 17.51 -9.92 -10.05
CA GLY A 64 17.45 -8.70 -9.23
C GLY A 64 16.45 -8.75 -8.06
N GLY A 65 15.72 -9.84 -7.90
CA GLY A 65 14.71 -10.06 -6.85
C GLY A 65 15.30 -10.08 -5.44
N PHE A 66 16.50 -10.63 -5.27
CA PHE A 66 17.18 -10.63 -3.96
C PHE A 66 17.57 -9.21 -3.52
N ALA A 67 18.06 -8.39 -4.47
CA ALA A 67 18.42 -7.00 -4.18
C ALA A 67 17.17 -6.15 -3.90
N ARG A 68 16.08 -6.34 -4.65
CA ARG A 68 14.80 -5.65 -4.39
C ARG A 68 14.18 -6.06 -3.06
N ALA A 69 14.16 -7.36 -2.75
CA ALA A 69 13.67 -7.87 -1.47
C ALA A 69 14.49 -7.32 -0.29
N ASN A 70 15.82 -7.25 -0.42
CA ASN A 70 16.68 -6.65 0.62
C ASN A 70 16.41 -5.14 0.80
N ILE A 71 16.20 -4.41 -0.29
CA ILE A 71 15.84 -2.98 -0.20
C ILE A 71 14.51 -2.81 0.53
N VAL A 72 13.49 -3.62 0.19
CA VAL A 72 12.20 -3.56 0.88
C VAL A 72 12.34 -3.95 2.35
N ALA A 73 13.00 -5.06 2.65
CA ALA A 73 13.21 -5.55 4.03
C ALA A 73 13.93 -4.53 4.92
N THR A 74 14.93 -3.82 4.38
CA THR A 74 15.65 -2.77 5.13
C THR A 74 14.80 -1.53 5.42
N HIS A 75 13.70 -1.30 4.70
CA HIS A 75 12.79 -0.17 4.92
C HIS A 75 11.51 -0.56 5.69
N ILE A 76 11.29 -1.84 5.99
CA ILE A 76 10.17 -2.25 6.85
C ILE A 76 10.16 -1.52 8.21
N PRO A 77 11.27 -1.35 8.93
CA PRO A 77 11.27 -0.61 10.19
C PRO A 77 10.74 0.82 10.04
N LEU A 78 11.14 1.53 8.97
CA LEU A 78 10.63 2.86 8.65
C LEU A 78 9.13 2.84 8.38
N PHE A 79 8.63 1.89 7.59
CA PHE A 79 7.19 1.80 7.30
C PHE A 79 6.36 1.40 8.50
N LYS A 80 6.94 0.67 9.46
CA LYS A 80 6.31 0.41 10.76
C LYS A 80 6.28 1.66 11.64
N GLU A 81 7.41 2.35 11.75
CA GLU A 81 7.54 3.59 12.53
C GLU A 81 6.61 4.69 12.01
N THR A 82 6.52 4.83 10.69
CA THR A 82 5.64 5.80 10.05
C THR A 82 4.17 5.35 10.04
N GLY A 83 3.86 4.08 10.34
CA GLY A 83 2.48 3.57 10.38
C GLY A 83 1.86 3.21 9.02
N TRP A 84 2.70 2.93 8.02
CA TRP A 84 2.30 2.43 6.70
C TRP A 84 2.06 0.93 6.68
N VAL A 85 2.75 0.18 7.54
CA VAL A 85 2.56 -1.26 7.71
C VAL A 85 2.55 -1.67 9.17
N ARG A 86 1.91 -2.80 9.45
CA ARG A 86 1.94 -3.46 10.75
C ARG A 86 2.15 -4.95 10.61
N ASP A 87 2.76 -5.59 11.60
CA ASP A 87 2.83 -7.05 11.66
C ASP A 87 1.41 -7.63 11.77
N VAL A 88 1.21 -8.80 11.19
CA VAL A 88 -0.03 -9.57 11.35
C VAL A 88 0.16 -10.57 12.49
N ASP A 89 -0.66 -10.43 13.54
CA ASP A 89 -0.54 -11.23 14.78
C ASP A 89 -1.14 -12.65 14.66
N GLU A 90 -1.32 -13.16 13.44
CA GLU A 90 -1.88 -14.49 13.19
C GLU A 90 -0.75 -15.52 13.06
N PRO A 91 -0.72 -16.60 13.86
CA PRO A 91 0.38 -17.59 13.80
C PRO A 91 0.56 -18.25 12.43
N ALA A 92 -0.52 -18.36 11.64
CA ALA A 92 -0.46 -18.91 10.29
C ALA A 92 0.16 -17.96 9.25
N LEU A 93 0.33 -16.69 9.61
CA LEU A 93 0.86 -15.60 8.79
C LEU A 93 2.10 -14.98 9.45
N ASP A 94 2.90 -15.79 10.14
CA ASP A 94 4.13 -15.31 10.78
C ASP A 94 5.05 -14.61 9.77
N GLY A 95 5.52 -13.42 10.16
CA GLY A 95 6.32 -12.53 9.31
C GLY A 95 5.54 -11.79 8.20
N ALA A 96 4.21 -11.90 8.15
CA ALA A 96 3.38 -11.13 7.24
C ALA A 96 3.13 -9.70 7.74
N TYR A 97 2.85 -8.81 6.80
CA TYR A 97 2.53 -7.41 7.06
C TYR A 97 1.17 -7.04 6.47
N GLN A 98 0.47 -6.13 7.12
CA GLN A 98 -0.73 -5.49 6.61
C GLN A 98 -0.41 -4.05 6.21
N LEU A 99 -0.80 -3.63 5.00
CA LEU A 99 -0.76 -2.23 4.58
C LEU A 99 -1.88 -1.42 5.24
N ASN A 100 -1.58 -0.18 5.59
CA ASN A 100 -2.56 0.78 6.11
C ASN A 100 -3.43 1.34 4.98
N LEU A 101 -4.47 0.58 4.61
CA LEU A 101 -5.41 0.96 3.54
C LEU A 101 -6.30 2.13 3.93
N ALA A 102 -6.62 2.30 5.22
CA ALA A 102 -7.42 3.41 5.71
C ALA A 102 -6.68 4.75 5.51
N ARG A 103 -5.37 4.77 5.75
CA ARG A 103 -4.51 5.93 5.46
C ARG A 103 -4.38 6.20 3.97
N LEU A 104 -4.15 5.15 3.18
CA LEU A 104 -4.10 5.28 1.73
C LEU A 104 -5.40 5.88 1.17
N GLY A 105 -6.57 5.40 1.64
CA GLY A 105 -7.87 5.94 1.26
C GLY A 105 -8.00 7.45 1.55
N ARG A 106 -7.62 7.89 2.75
CA ARG A 106 -7.65 9.33 3.10
C ARG A 106 -6.81 10.18 2.14
N LEU A 107 -5.64 9.69 1.74
CA LEU A 107 -4.77 10.41 0.82
C LEU A 107 -5.32 10.42 -0.61
N LEU A 108 -5.96 9.33 -1.04
CA LEU A 108 -6.65 9.27 -2.34
C LEU A 108 -7.85 10.23 -2.38
N ASP A 109 -8.61 10.33 -1.30
CA ASP A 109 -9.74 11.27 -1.17
C ASP A 109 -9.27 12.73 -1.34
N LEU A 110 -8.16 13.09 -0.70
CA LEU A 110 -7.57 14.43 -0.83
C LEU A 110 -7.03 14.67 -2.23
N THR A 111 -6.35 13.68 -2.83
CA THR A 111 -5.92 13.78 -4.23
C THR A 111 -7.13 14.03 -5.14
N GLU A 112 -8.21 13.25 -5.02
CA GLU A 112 -9.41 13.40 -5.84
C GLU A 112 -10.09 14.76 -5.63
N ALA A 113 -10.17 15.23 -4.38
CA ALA A 113 -10.71 16.55 -4.05
C ALA A 113 -9.88 17.70 -4.67
N ALA A 114 -8.55 17.62 -4.60
CA ALA A 114 -7.64 18.61 -5.19
C ALA A 114 -7.73 18.67 -6.73
N MET A 115 -8.20 17.61 -7.39
CA MET A 115 -8.49 17.65 -8.84
C MET A 115 -9.74 18.45 -9.19
N VAL A 116 -10.68 18.58 -8.25
CA VAL A 116 -11.93 19.34 -8.42
C VAL A 116 -11.72 20.81 -8.04
N ASP A 117 -10.98 21.06 -6.95
CA ASP A 117 -10.61 22.40 -6.49
C ASP A 117 -9.10 22.47 -6.16
N PRO A 118 -8.26 23.02 -7.06
CA PRO A 118 -6.81 23.02 -6.90
C PRO A 118 -6.35 24.10 -5.91
N GLY A 119 -6.73 23.96 -4.64
CA GLY A 119 -5.93 24.45 -3.53
C GLY A 119 -4.76 23.48 -3.36
N GLY A 120 -3.51 23.94 -3.50
CA GLY A 120 -2.31 23.09 -3.38
C GLY A 120 -2.22 22.32 -2.05
N PRO A 121 -1.16 21.54 -1.82
CA PRO A 121 -1.05 20.70 -0.61
C PRO A 121 -1.22 21.56 0.65
N GLY A 122 -2.35 21.36 1.32
CA GLY A 122 -2.71 22.03 2.57
C GLY A 122 -2.31 21.19 3.80
N PRO A 123 -2.49 21.73 5.01
CA PRO A 123 -2.26 21.00 6.27
C PRO A 123 -3.10 19.71 6.39
N GLU A 124 -4.17 19.60 5.59
CA GLU A 124 -5.01 18.41 5.47
C GLU A 124 -4.22 17.20 4.96
N ASN A 125 -3.23 17.40 4.07
CA ASN A 125 -2.38 16.31 3.57
C ASN A 125 -1.49 15.73 4.67
N ASP A 126 -0.93 16.59 5.52
CA ASP A 126 -0.07 16.17 6.63
C ASP A 126 -0.89 15.38 7.68
N GLU A 127 -2.15 15.77 7.93
CA GLU A 127 -3.02 15.06 8.87
C GLU A 127 -3.56 13.74 8.30
N ALA A 128 -3.86 13.70 7.00
CA ALA A 128 -4.25 12.46 6.33
C ALA A 128 -3.10 11.45 6.30
N ASP A 129 -1.86 11.94 6.20
CA ASP A 129 -0.64 11.14 6.21
C ASP A 129 -0.12 10.79 7.62
N GLN A 130 -1.02 10.61 8.58
CA GLN A 130 -0.72 10.04 9.90
C GLN A 130 -1.48 8.73 10.09
N GLU A 131 -0.88 7.78 10.81
CA GLU A 131 -1.64 6.64 11.34
C GLU A 131 -2.70 7.12 12.33
N LYS A 132 -3.94 6.65 12.16
CA LYS A 132 -5.05 6.94 13.08
C LYS A 132 -5.46 5.66 13.83
N PRO A 133 -5.93 5.76 15.08
CA PRO A 133 -6.43 4.62 15.83
C PRO A 133 -7.49 3.83 15.06
N GLY A 134 -7.27 2.52 14.93
CA GLY A 134 -8.18 1.60 14.24
C GLY A 134 -7.99 1.52 12.72
N ASP A 135 -6.98 2.17 12.14
CA ASP A 135 -6.67 2.10 10.70
C ASP A 135 -6.56 0.65 10.19
N PHE A 136 -5.87 -0.21 10.93
CA PHE A 136 -5.67 -1.62 10.57
C PHE A 136 -6.86 -2.54 10.91
N LEU A 137 -7.91 -2.01 11.55
CA LEU A 137 -9.13 -2.77 11.87
C LEU A 137 -10.22 -2.59 10.82
N ARG A 138 -10.06 -1.61 9.94
CA ARG A 138 -11.03 -1.31 8.89
C ARG A 138 -10.80 -2.23 7.69
N PRO A 139 -11.86 -2.69 7.01
CA PRO A 139 -11.71 -3.32 5.71
C PRO A 139 -11.12 -2.34 4.70
N ALA A 140 -10.66 -2.87 3.57
CA ALA A 140 -10.30 -2.02 2.43
C ALA A 140 -11.50 -1.13 2.03
N PRO A 141 -11.26 0.11 1.56
CA PRO A 141 -12.32 0.92 0.98
C PRO A 141 -13.00 0.19 -0.18
N GLU A 142 -14.34 0.12 -0.17
CA GLU A 142 -15.11 -0.67 -1.15
C GLU A 142 -14.93 -0.15 -2.58
N ASP A 143 -14.72 1.15 -2.76
CA ASP A 143 -14.60 1.84 -4.05
C ASP A 143 -13.14 2.11 -4.45
N LEU A 144 -12.16 1.55 -3.74
CA LEU A 144 -10.72 1.80 -3.93
C LEU A 144 -10.31 1.65 -5.41
N ARG A 145 -10.77 0.58 -6.06
CA ARG A 145 -10.49 0.32 -7.47
C ARG A 145 -11.03 1.42 -8.39
N GLU A 146 -12.29 1.78 -8.19
CA GLU A 146 -12.98 2.77 -9.01
C GLU A 146 -12.38 4.16 -8.81
N GLN A 147 -11.99 4.49 -7.58
CA GLN A 147 -11.29 5.73 -7.25
C GLN A 147 -9.94 5.81 -7.95
N ILE A 148 -9.11 4.75 -7.88
CA ILE A 148 -7.81 4.72 -8.57
C ILE A 148 -8.00 4.82 -10.08
N ASP A 149 -8.97 4.11 -10.66
CA ASP A 149 -9.27 4.20 -12.09
C ASP A 149 -9.66 5.64 -12.50
N ARG A 150 -10.50 6.33 -11.70
CA ARG A 150 -10.84 7.74 -11.93
C ARG A 150 -9.63 8.66 -11.87
N LEU A 151 -8.76 8.46 -10.88
CA LEU A 151 -7.52 9.23 -10.70
C LEU A 151 -6.56 9.03 -11.87
N LEU A 152 -6.36 7.79 -12.33
CA LEU A 152 -5.49 7.47 -13.46
C LEU A 152 -6.02 8.01 -14.79
N VAL A 153 -7.34 7.98 -15.00
CA VAL A 153 -7.97 8.56 -16.21
C VAL A 153 -7.82 10.08 -16.25
N ARG A 154 -7.99 10.75 -15.10
CA ARG A 154 -7.93 12.21 -15.01
C ARG A 154 -6.50 12.74 -14.88
N ASN A 155 -5.55 11.92 -14.43
CA ASN A 155 -4.13 12.22 -14.36
C ASN A 155 -3.31 11.07 -14.97
N PRO A 156 -3.13 11.04 -16.31
CA PRO A 156 -2.45 9.94 -16.99
C PRO A 156 -0.94 9.87 -16.74
N LEU A 157 -0.38 10.78 -15.93
CA LEU A 157 1.05 10.89 -15.62
C LEU A 157 1.24 11.13 -14.11
N GLY A 158 0.94 10.13 -13.29
CA GLY A 158 1.66 9.95 -12.02
C GLY A 158 3.09 9.47 -12.27
#